data_AF-A0A2J6X2C8-F1
#
_entry.id   AF-A0A2J6X2C8-F1
#
_cell.length_a   1.000
_cell.length_b   1.000
_cell.length_c   1.000
_cell.angle_alpha   90.00
_cell.angle_beta   90.00
_cell.angle_gamma   90.00
#
_symmetry.space_group_name_H-M   'P 1'
#
loop_
_entity.id
_entity.type
_entity.pdbx_description
1 polymer ?
#
loop_
_entity_poly.entity_id
_entity_poly.type
_entity_poly.pdbx_seq_one_letter_code
_entity_poly.pdbx_strand_id
1 'polypeptide(L)' 'EEIGIIKKSGAWYSYKDENGEEIKLGQGREKAREFLKQNPEIVEKIEKTIKERLLNGS' A
#
# COMPACT_ATOMS: atom_id res chain seq x y z
N GLU A 1 2.38 -6.55 -14.05
CA GLU A 1 2.40 -7.20 -12.72
C GLU A 1 1.86 -6.28 -11.63
N GLU A 2 1.13 -6.82 -10.65
CA GLU A 2 0.74 -6.09 -9.44
C GLU A 2 2.01 -5.72 -8.65
N ILE A 3 2.19 -4.44 -8.26
CA ILE A 3 3.44 -3.90 -7.68
C ILE A 3 3.81 -4.54 -6.31
N GLY A 4 3.05 -5.54 -5.83
CA GLY A 4 3.42 -6.42 -4.71
C GLY A 4 3.51 -5.77 -3.32
N ILE A 5 3.35 -4.45 -3.25
CA ILE A 5 3.38 -3.61 -2.04
C ILE A 5 2.09 -3.69 -1.22
N ILE A 6 0.95 -3.91 -1.87
CA ILE A 6 -0.32 -4.18 -1.20
C ILE A 6 -0.42 -5.70 -1.03
N LYS A 7 -0.36 -6.18 0.20
CA LYS A 7 -0.63 -7.56 0.55
C LYS A 7 -2.10 -7.77 0.89
N LYS A 8 -2.65 -8.88 0.42
CA LYS A 8 -3.99 -9.34 0.76
C LYS A 8 -3.91 -10.62 1.57
N SER A 9 -4.38 -10.59 2.81
CA SER A 9 -4.52 -11.76 3.68
C SER A 9 -6.00 -12.06 3.89
N GLY A 10 -6.54 -12.96 3.06
CA GLY A 10 -7.98 -13.26 3.06
C GLY A 10 -8.81 -12.06 2.61
N ALA A 11 -9.70 -11.56 3.46
CA ALA A 11 -10.47 -10.35 3.19
C ALA A 11 -9.71 -9.05 3.56
N TRP A 12 -8.57 -9.13 4.24
CA TRP A 12 -7.82 -7.97 4.72
C TRP A 12 -6.76 -7.50 3.72
N TYR A 13 -6.64 -6.18 3.58
CA TYR A 13 -5.62 -5.49 2.81
C TYR A 13 -4.64 -4.80 3.76
N SER A 14 -3.35 -4.95 3.49
CA SER A 14 -2.25 -4.28 4.18
C SER A 14 -1.25 -3.74 3.16
N TYR A 15 -0.65 -2.61 3.46
CA TYR A 15 0.50 -2.07 2.73
C TYR A 15 1.75 -2.29 3.56
N LYS A 16 2.86 -2.66 2.90
CA LYS A 16 4.16 -2.73 3.55
C LYS A 16 5.10 -1.70 2.93
N ASP A 17 5.57 -0.79 3.77
CA ASP A 17 6.55 0.24 3.39
C ASP A 17 7.95 -0.36 3.24
N GLU A 18 8.84 0.38 2.57
CA GLU A 18 10.26 0.04 2.42
C GLU A 18 10.99 -0.12 3.76
N ASN A 19 10.58 0.64 4.79
CA ASN A 19 11.15 0.57 6.13
C ASN A 19 10.67 -0.67 6.91
N GLY A 20 9.83 -1.52 6.29
CA GLY A 20 9.29 -2.73 6.89
C GLY A 20 8.03 -2.52 7.73
N GLU A 21 7.55 -1.28 7.82
CA GLU A 21 6.29 -0.95 8.50
C GLU A 21 5.09 -1.53 7.74
N GLU A 22 4.22 -2.25 8.44
CA GLU A 22 2.99 -2.80 7.87
C GLU A 22 1.77 -2.00 8.33
N ILE A 23 1.05 -1.42 7.37
CA ILE A 23 -0.13 -0.59 7.60
C ILE A 23 -1.36 -1.35 7.11
N LYS A 24 -2.32 -1.60 8.01
CA LYS A 24 -3.57 -2.24 7.65
C LYS A 24 -4.49 -1.22 6.98
N LEU A 25 -4.85 -1.48 5.72
CA LEU A 25 -5.74 -0.63 4.94
C LEU A 25 -7.21 -0.95 5.23
N GLY A 26 -7.49 -2.20 5.60
CA GLY A 26 -8.82 -2.63 6.06
C GLY A 26 -9.34 -3.87 5.36
N GLN A 27 -10.52 -4.32 5.77
CA GLN A 27 -11.17 -5.50 5.22
C GLN A 27 -11.99 -5.15 3.97
N GLY A 28 -11.58 -5.68 2.82
CA GLY A 28 -12.20 -5.43 1.53
C GLY A 28 -11.63 -4.20 0.81
N ARG A 29 -11.87 -4.15 -0.49
CA ARG A 29 -11.41 -3.05 -1.36
C ARG A 29 -12.00 -1.70 -0.95
N GLU A 30 -13.24 -1.69 -0.47
CA GLU A 30 -13.95 -0.46 -0.11
C GLU A 30 -13.36 0.20 1.13
N LYS A 31 -13.14 -0.56 2.22
CA LYS A 31 -12.49 -0.04 3.42
C LYS A 31 -11.06 0.40 3.16
N ALA A 32 -10.30 -0.36 2.35
CA ALA A 32 -8.97 0.05 1.94
C ALA A 32 -8.98 1.40 1.18
N ARG A 33 -9.92 1.60 0.25
CA ARG A 33 -10.09 2.86 -0.47
C ARG A 33 -10.50 4.01 0.45
N GLU A 34 -11.40 3.76 1.39
CA GLU A 34 -11.84 4.76 2.36
C GLU A 34 -10.71 5.16 3.32
N PHE A 35 -9.87 4.22 3.74
CA PHE A 35 -8.67 4.48 4.52
C PHE A 35 -7.69 5.37 3.75
N LEU A 36 -7.39 5.03 2.49
CA LEU A 36 -6.48 5.82 1.66
C LEU A 36 -7.00 7.24 1.42
N LYS A 37 -8.30 7.42 1.21
CA LYS A 37 -8.92 8.75 1.07
C LYS A 37 -8.81 9.60 2.33
N GLN A 38 -8.90 8.98 3.50
CA GLN A 38 -8.80 9.68 4.78
C GLN A 38 -7.35 9.95 5.19
N ASN A 39 -6.39 9.21 4.63
CA ASN A 39 -4.98 9.29 4.98
C ASN A 39 -4.14 9.62 3.74
N PRO A 40 -4.20 10.86 3.23
CA PRO A 40 -3.44 11.27 2.05
C PRO A 40 -1.92 11.10 2.23
N GLU A 41 -1.41 11.28 3.46
CA GLU A 41 -0.01 11.02 3.81
C GLU A 41 0.45 9.58 3.51
N ILE A 42 -0.46 8.61 3.66
CA ILE A 42 -0.17 7.20 3.37
C ILE A 42 -0.18 6.96 1.87
N VAL A 43 -1.06 7.66 1.14
CA VAL A 43 -1.07 7.62 -0.34
C VAL A 43 0.25 8.13 -0.89
N GLU A 44 0.76 9.26 -0.38
CA GLU A 44 2.06 9.80 -0.79
C GLU A 44 3.21 8.82 -0.49
N LYS A 45 3.20 8.17 0.68
CA LYS A 45 4.18 7.11 1.01
C LYS A 45 4.10 5.95 0.02
N ILE A 46 2.89 5.44 -0.24
CA ILE A 46 2.67 4.34 -1.20
C ILE A 46 3.19 4.73 -2.59
N GLU A 47 2.86 5.92 -3.09
CA GLU A 47 3.33 6.40 -4.40
C GLU A 47 4.86 6.52 -4.45
N LYS A 48 5.48 7.01 -3.38
CA LYS A 48 6.94 7.09 -3.27
C LYS A 48 7.58 5.69 -3.33
N THR A 49 7.09 4.75 -2.53
CA THR A 49 7.58 3.36 -2.54
C THR A 49 7.37 2.70 -3.91
N ILE A 50 6.23 2.93 -4.57
CA ILE A 50 5.98 2.44 -5.95
C ILE A 50 7.06 2.96 -6.88
N LYS A 51 7.29 4.28 -6.86
CA LYS A 51 8.23 4.95 -7.74
C LYS A 51 9.65 4.45 -7.49
N GLU A 52 10.06 4.29 -6.24
CA GLU A 52 11.38 3.74 -5.88
C GLU A 52 11.53 2.27 -6.30
N ARG A 53 10.50 1.45 -6.14
CA ARG A 53 10.51 0.05 -6.60
C ARG A 53 10.65 -0.07 -8.12
N LEU A 54 10.02 0.83 -8.87
CA LEU A 54 10.14 0.88 -10.33
C LEU A 54 11.52 1.37 -10.78
N LEU A 55 12.09 2.36 -10.08
CA LEU A 55 13.42 2.90 -10.36
C LEU A 55 14.54 1.91 -10.02
N ASN A 56 14.45 1.21 -8.89
CA ASN A 56 15.46 0.23 -8.45
C ASN A 56 15.37 -1.12 -9.19
N GLY A 57 14.35 -1.30 -10.04
CA GLY A 57 14.13 -2.51 -10.83
C GLY A 57 14.61 -2.42 -12.29
N SER A 58 15.33 -1.36 -12.67
CA SER A 58 15.95 -1.17 -14.00
C SER A 58 17.46 -1.38 -13.97
#